data_AF-A0A9X4L9B1-F1
#
_entry.id   AF-A0A9X4L9B1-F1
#
_cell.length_a   1.000
_cell.length_b   1.000
_cell.length_c   1.000
_cell.angle_alpha   90.00
_cell.angle_beta   90.00
_cell.angle_gamma   90.00
#
_symmetry.space_group_name_H-M   'P 1'
#
loop_
_entity.id
_entity.type
_entity.pdbx_description
1 polymer ?
#
loop_
_entity_poly.entity_id
_entity_poly.type
_entity_poly.pdbx_seq_one_letter_code
_entity_poly.pdbx_strand_id
1 'polypeptide(L)'
;MNTLEGKGWDYDDEYGWQCFDLVNEQWDYLYGHGLEGDYAKEIPTKNNFEGEATVYKNHEGFQAQAGDIVVFNDEFGSGAGHTAIVTEGNYNGASDKFESLDQNWDGGGAEKTEVAHRVVHDYETEMWFIRPHHAQ
;
A
#
# COMPACT_ATOMS: atom_id res chain seq x y z
N MET A 1 -5.47 -9.85 5.34
CA MET A 1 -4.07 -9.63 5.81
C MET A 1 -3.28 -10.89 6.12
N ASN A 2 -3.64 -11.72 7.12
CA ASN A 2 -2.82 -12.89 7.52
C ASN A 2 -2.54 -13.94 6.41
N THR A 3 -3.24 -13.87 5.27
CA THR A 3 -3.05 -14.75 4.12
C THR A 3 -2.02 -14.24 3.10
N LEU A 4 -1.68 -12.95 3.13
CA LEU A 4 -0.78 -12.27 2.18
C LEU A 4 0.69 -12.32 2.63
N GLU A 5 0.93 -12.12 3.93
CA GLU A 5 2.26 -12.07 4.53
C GLU A 5 3.06 -13.37 4.26
N GLY A 6 4.35 -13.21 3.95
CA GLY A 6 5.29 -14.30 3.68
C GLY A 6 5.16 -14.94 2.29
N LYS A 7 4.40 -14.33 1.37
CA LYS A 7 4.25 -14.79 -0.02
C LYS A 7 4.61 -13.68 -1.00
N GLY A 8 5.08 -14.09 -2.17
CA GLY A 8 5.30 -13.21 -3.30
C GLY A 8 4.08 -13.18 -4.21
N TRP A 9 3.54 -11.99 -4.45
CA TRP A 9 2.35 -11.75 -5.26
C TRP A 9 2.72 -11.06 -6.57
N ASP A 10 2.13 -11.51 -7.67
CA ASP A 10 2.39 -11.07 -9.05
C ASP A 10 1.00 -11.02 -9.70
N TYR A 11 0.28 -9.92 -9.49
CA TYR A 11 -1.15 -9.82 -9.79
C TYR A 11 -1.39 -9.65 -11.29
N ASP A 12 -0.49 -8.92 -11.95
CA ASP A 12 -0.58 -8.60 -13.38
C ASP A 12 0.32 -9.48 -14.28
N ASP A 13 1.09 -10.40 -13.70
CA ASP A 13 2.11 -11.24 -14.37
C ASP A 13 3.27 -10.42 -14.99
N GLU A 14 3.47 -9.16 -14.58
CA GLU A 14 4.50 -8.24 -15.06
C GLU A 14 5.48 -7.80 -13.96
N TYR A 15 6.75 -7.63 -14.32
CA TYR A 15 7.81 -7.10 -13.44
C TYR A 15 8.05 -7.83 -12.10
N GLY A 16 7.37 -8.95 -11.82
CA GLY A 16 7.66 -9.84 -10.71
C GLY A 16 6.83 -9.53 -9.47
N TRP A 17 7.46 -9.41 -8.31
CA TRP A 17 6.76 -9.19 -7.04
C TRP A 17 6.83 -7.73 -6.64
N GLN A 18 5.98 -6.87 -7.20
CA GLN A 18 6.01 -5.42 -6.98
C GLN A 18 5.09 -4.98 -5.82
N CYS A 19 5.28 -3.74 -5.38
CA CYS A 19 4.46 -3.14 -4.32
C CYS A 19 2.98 -3.03 -4.71
N PHE A 20 2.72 -2.72 -6.00
CA PHE A 20 1.37 -2.56 -6.52
C PHE A 20 0.62 -3.89 -6.60
N ASP A 21 1.30 -5.01 -6.91
CA ASP A 21 0.72 -6.35 -6.92
C ASP A 21 0.08 -6.71 -5.58
N LEU A 22 0.82 -6.52 -4.49
CA LEU A 22 0.36 -6.84 -3.14
C LEU A 22 -0.93 -6.08 -2.80
N VAL A 23 -1.00 -4.82 -3.17
CA VAL A 23 -2.17 -3.98 -2.91
C VAL A 23 -3.35 -4.38 -3.81
N ASN A 24 -3.10 -4.73 -5.07
CA ASN A 24 -4.13 -5.23 -5.99
C ASN A 24 -4.74 -6.55 -5.53
N GLU A 25 -3.96 -7.48 -4.98
CA GLU A 25 -4.48 -8.71 -4.37
C GLU A 25 -5.50 -8.41 -3.25
N GLN A 26 -5.19 -7.43 -2.39
CA GLN A 26 -6.09 -7.02 -1.31
C GLN A 26 -7.32 -6.27 -1.84
N TRP A 27 -7.15 -5.44 -2.88
CA TRP A 27 -8.24 -4.66 -3.47
C TRP A 27 -9.22 -5.54 -4.23
N ASP A 28 -8.71 -6.45 -5.08
CA ASP A 28 -9.51 -7.42 -5.83
C ASP A 28 -10.27 -8.35 -4.90
N TYR A 29 -9.67 -8.78 -3.79
CA TYR A 29 -10.38 -9.54 -2.77
C TYR A 29 -11.58 -8.79 -2.17
N LEU A 30 -11.47 -7.47 -1.98
CA LEU A 30 -12.53 -6.65 -1.37
C LEU A 30 -13.63 -6.27 -2.36
N TYR A 31 -13.27 -5.93 -3.60
CA TYR A 31 -14.17 -5.28 -4.57
C TYR A 31 -14.35 -6.08 -5.87
N GLY A 32 -13.55 -7.12 -6.11
CA GLY A 32 -13.64 -7.97 -7.29
C GLY A 32 -13.06 -7.36 -8.57
N HIS A 33 -12.20 -6.35 -8.42
CA HIS A 33 -11.39 -5.78 -9.50
C HIS A 33 -10.09 -5.19 -8.94
N GLY A 34 -9.10 -4.96 -9.81
CA GLY A 34 -7.86 -4.25 -9.47
C GLY A 34 -7.99 -2.72 -9.50
N LEU A 35 -6.96 -2.07 -8.99
CA LEU A 35 -6.72 -0.62 -9.08
C LEU A 35 -6.07 -0.26 -10.43
N GLU A 36 -6.32 0.97 -10.88
CA GLU A 36 -5.76 1.57 -12.09
C GLU A 36 -4.50 2.41 -11.81
N GLY A 37 -3.60 2.48 -12.79
CA GLY A 37 -2.38 3.30 -12.79
C GLY A 37 -1.17 2.52 -13.29
N ASP A 38 -0.19 3.21 -13.88
CA ASP A 38 1.09 2.59 -14.28
C ASP A 38 2.09 2.61 -13.12
N TYR A 39 1.88 3.51 -12.16
CA TYR A 39 2.76 3.73 -11.01
C TYR A 39 1.96 3.86 -9.71
N ALA A 40 2.53 3.36 -8.61
CA ALA A 40 1.89 3.38 -7.29
C ALA A 40 1.42 4.79 -6.88
N LYS A 41 2.23 5.82 -7.13
CA LYS A 41 1.88 7.23 -6.81
C LYS A 41 0.60 7.73 -7.49
N GLU A 42 0.16 7.08 -8.57
CA GLU A 42 -0.99 7.52 -9.36
C GLU A 42 -2.32 7.01 -8.80
N ILE A 43 -2.29 6.00 -7.92
CA ILE A 43 -3.47 5.35 -7.34
C ILE A 43 -4.53 6.36 -6.86
N PRO A 44 -4.18 7.42 -6.08
CA PRO A 44 -5.17 8.37 -5.57
C PRO A 44 -5.89 9.18 -6.66
N THR A 45 -5.33 9.26 -7.87
CA THR A 45 -5.81 10.14 -8.96
C THR A 45 -6.32 9.39 -10.19
N LYS A 46 -5.93 8.14 -10.38
CA LYS A 46 -6.38 7.29 -11.50
C LYS A 46 -7.64 6.49 -11.18
N ASN A 47 -7.92 6.26 -9.90
CA ASN A 47 -9.05 5.45 -9.45
C ASN A 47 -10.23 6.31 -9.03
N ASN A 48 -11.45 5.80 -9.24
CA ASN A 48 -12.65 6.35 -8.62
C ASN A 48 -13.04 5.51 -7.41
N PHE A 49 -12.87 6.07 -6.21
CA PHE A 49 -13.18 5.40 -4.95
C PHE A 49 -14.62 5.60 -4.46
N GLU A 50 -15.47 6.25 -5.25
CA GLU A 50 -16.86 6.53 -4.84
C GLU A 50 -17.62 5.24 -4.51
N GLY A 51 -18.05 5.12 -3.25
CA GLY A 51 -18.78 3.96 -2.75
C GLY A 51 -17.91 2.80 -2.28
N GLU A 52 -16.59 2.85 -2.48
CA GLU A 52 -15.65 1.79 -2.12
C GLU A 52 -14.72 2.20 -0.99
N ALA A 53 -14.15 3.40 -1.05
CA ALA A 53 -13.17 3.87 -0.07
C ALA A 53 -13.25 5.38 0.18
N THR A 54 -12.60 5.80 1.26
CA THR A 54 -12.35 7.22 1.54
C THR A 54 -10.88 7.53 1.36
N VAL A 55 -10.55 8.54 0.55
CA VAL A 55 -9.18 8.97 0.30
C VAL A 55 -8.80 10.10 1.26
N TYR A 56 -7.70 9.94 1.98
CA TYR A 56 -7.14 10.92 2.90
C TYR A 56 -5.76 11.36 2.41
N LYS A 57 -5.52 12.67 2.34
CA LYS A 57 -4.16 13.18 2.31
C LYS A 57 -3.61 13.20 3.73
N ASN A 58 -2.36 12.78 3.92
CA ASN A 58 -1.72 12.88 5.22
C ASN A 58 -1.67 14.33 5.70
N HIS A 59 -1.81 14.51 7.01
CA HIS A 59 -1.67 15.81 7.67
C HIS A 59 -1.25 15.59 9.12
N GLU A 60 -0.83 16.66 9.79
CA GLU A 60 -0.48 16.58 11.22
C GLU A 60 -1.65 16.01 12.04
N GLY A 61 -1.38 14.96 12.82
CA GLY A 61 -2.38 14.27 13.64
C GLY A 61 -3.29 13.30 12.88
N PHE A 62 -3.10 13.11 11.57
CA PHE A 62 -3.69 11.98 10.88
C PHE A 62 -3.14 10.67 11.44
N GLN A 63 -3.99 9.66 11.55
CA GLN A 63 -3.61 8.32 11.95
C GLN A 63 -4.25 7.31 11.00
N ALA A 64 -3.42 6.53 10.34
CA ALA A 64 -3.85 5.43 9.50
C ALA A 64 -4.54 4.33 10.34
N GLN A 65 -5.30 3.49 9.67
CA GLN A 65 -5.96 2.33 10.25
C GLN A 65 -5.47 1.07 9.55
N ALA A 66 -5.50 -0.06 10.26
CA ALA A 66 -5.25 -1.34 9.64
C ALA A 66 -6.22 -1.54 8.48
N GLY A 67 -5.70 -1.85 7.29
CA GLY A 67 -6.48 -1.97 6.06
C GLY A 67 -6.40 -0.76 5.14
N ASP A 68 -5.92 0.38 5.62
CA ASP A 68 -5.62 1.50 4.74
C ASP A 68 -4.54 1.07 3.73
N ILE A 69 -4.73 1.43 2.47
CA ILE A 69 -3.66 1.41 1.47
C ILE A 69 -2.92 2.73 1.60
N VAL A 70 -1.63 2.68 1.91
CA VAL A 70 -0.76 3.85 1.89
C VAL A 70 -0.14 4.01 0.51
N VAL A 71 -0.03 5.26 0.04
CA VAL A 71 0.62 5.62 -1.21
C VAL A 71 1.68 6.68 -0.92
N PHE A 72 2.91 6.38 -1.31
CA PHE A 72 4.09 7.23 -1.19
C PHE A 72 4.30 8.02 -2.48
N ASN A 73 4.87 9.23 -2.37
CA ASN A 73 5.14 10.13 -3.50
C ASN A 73 6.29 9.62 -4.39
N ASP A 74 6.65 10.40 -5.41
CA ASP A 74 7.70 10.08 -6.39
C ASP A 74 9.15 10.14 -5.86
N GLU A 75 9.36 10.54 -4.61
CA GLU A 75 10.68 10.42 -3.97
C GLU A 75 11.02 8.95 -3.63
N PHE A 76 10.01 8.07 -3.68
CA PHE A 76 10.14 6.62 -3.47
C PHE A 76 10.08 5.84 -4.79
N GLY A 77 10.55 4.59 -4.76
CA GLY A 77 10.44 3.66 -5.90
C GLY A 77 11.09 4.15 -7.19
N SER A 78 12.19 4.91 -7.09
CA SER A 78 12.88 5.53 -8.24
C SER A 78 11.97 6.39 -9.14
N GLY A 79 10.99 7.08 -8.55
CA GLY A 79 10.06 7.93 -9.29
C GLY A 79 8.68 7.30 -9.53
N ALA A 80 8.52 5.99 -9.31
CA ALA A 80 7.22 5.31 -9.40
C ALA A 80 6.33 5.54 -8.16
N GLY A 81 6.92 6.01 -7.07
CA GLY A 81 6.33 5.92 -5.75
C GLY A 81 6.31 4.50 -5.21
N HIS A 82 5.63 4.32 -4.09
CA HIS A 82 5.48 3.04 -3.41
C HIS A 82 4.07 2.92 -2.86
N THR A 83 3.61 1.70 -2.59
CA THR A 83 2.32 1.46 -1.93
C THR A 83 2.38 0.21 -1.07
N ALA A 84 1.60 0.19 -0.01
CA ALA A 84 1.57 -0.90 0.96
C ALA A 84 0.22 -0.95 1.70
N ILE A 85 -0.01 -2.02 2.45
CA ILE A 85 -1.23 -2.21 3.24
C ILE A 85 -0.89 -1.95 4.71
N VAL A 86 -1.45 -0.92 5.33
CA VAL A 86 -1.22 -0.59 6.74
C VAL A 86 -1.70 -1.74 7.64
N THR A 87 -0.83 -2.19 8.55
CA THR A 87 -1.12 -3.23 9.57
C THR A 87 -1.33 -2.62 10.95
N GLU A 88 -0.64 -1.52 11.28
CA GLU A 88 -0.80 -0.78 12.53
C GLU A 88 -0.49 0.72 12.32
N GLY A 89 -1.49 1.59 12.43
CA GLY A 89 -1.30 3.03 12.18
C GLY A 89 -0.66 3.85 13.31
N ASN A 90 -0.32 3.24 14.44
CA ASN A 90 0.33 3.91 15.57
C ASN A 90 1.33 2.94 16.20
N TYR A 91 2.34 2.60 15.40
CA TYR A 91 3.24 1.50 15.70
C TYR A 91 3.91 1.69 17.05
N ASN A 92 3.69 0.73 17.97
CA ASN A 92 4.17 0.78 19.36
C ASN A 92 3.79 2.09 20.12
N GLY A 93 2.67 2.72 19.76
CA GLY A 93 2.20 3.95 20.39
C GLY A 93 2.92 5.23 19.95
N ALA A 94 3.73 5.15 18.90
CA ALA A 94 4.37 6.31 18.27
C ALA A 94 3.46 6.89 17.17
N SER A 95 2.90 8.08 17.41
CA SER A 95 1.94 8.73 16.50
C SER A 95 2.54 9.20 15.17
N ASP A 96 3.87 9.19 15.06
CA ASP A 96 4.65 9.53 13.88
C ASP A 96 5.10 8.30 13.08
N LYS A 97 4.69 7.09 13.48
CA LYS A 97 5.03 5.84 12.81
C LYS A 97 3.83 4.95 12.54
N PHE A 98 3.90 4.19 11.45
CA PHE A 98 2.99 3.10 11.17
C PHE A 98 3.74 1.86 10.69
N GLU A 99 3.15 0.70 10.89
CA GLU A 99 3.58 -0.55 10.26
C GLU A 99 2.66 -0.85 9.07
N SER A 100 3.25 -1.36 7.99
CA SER A 100 2.53 -1.88 6.84
C SER A 100 3.10 -3.22 6.39
N LEU A 101 2.32 -3.94 5.60
CA LEU A 101 2.75 -5.07 4.80
C LEU A 101 3.14 -4.55 3.42
N ASP A 102 4.40 -4.75 3.07
CA ASP A 102 5.05 -4.22 1.88
C ASP A 102 5.60 -5.36 1.03
N GLN A 103 5.72 -5.11 -0.27
CA GLN A 103 6.45 -5.96 -1.19
C GLN A 103 7.32 -5.07 -2.09
N ASN A 104 8.52 -5.53 -2.44
CA ASN A 104 9.53 -4.73 -3.15
C ASN A 104 9.94 -3.41 -2.48
N TRP A 105 9.92 -3.36 -1.15
CA TRP A 105 10.52 -2.28 -0.38
C TRP A 105 12.05 -2.30 -0.47
N ASP A 106 12.67 -3.48 -0.35
CA ASP A 106 14.13 -3.65 -0.39
C ASP A 106 14.70 -3.80 -1.82
N GLY A 107 13.83 -3.79 -2.84
CA GLY A 107 14.21 -3.87 -4.25
C GLY A 107 14.37 -5.29 -4.79
N GLY A 108 13.90 -6.32 -4.09
CA GLY A 108 14.00 -7.73 -4.47
C GLY A 108 12.84 -8.27 -5.31
N GLY A 109 11.90 -7.41 -5.71
CA GLY A 109 10.67 -7.78 -6.39
C GLY A 109 10.88 -8.36 -7.80
N ALA A 110 11.72 -7.71 -8.60
CA ALA A 110 11.98 -8.14 -9.98
C ALA A 110 12.61 -9.54 -10.06
N GLU A 111 13.45 -9.88 -9.08
CA GLU A 111 14.10 -11.19 -8.97
C GLU A 111 13.27 -12.21 -8.18
N LYS A 112 12.07 -11.82 -7.72
CA LYS A 112 11.18 -12.68 -6.91
C LYS A 112 11.87 -13.23 -5.65
N THR A 113 12.65 -12.38 -4.98
CA THR A 113 13.37 -12.74 -3.75
C THR A 113 12.81 -12.08 -2.50
N GLU A 114 11.89 -11.14 -2.65
CA GLU A 114 11.32 -10.36 -1.55
C GLU A 114 9.81 -10.61 -1.45
N VAL A 115 9.42 -11.45 -0.50
CA VAL A 115 8.01 -11.72 -0.21
C VAL A 115 7.39 -10.55 0.56
N ALA A 116 6.05 -10.48 0.56
CA ALA A 116 5.32 -9.54 1.37
C ALA A 116 5.72 -9.67 2.86
N HIS A 117 6.20 -8.58 3.45
CA HIS A 117 6.72 -8.56 4.82
C HIS A 117 6.46 -7.22 5.49
N ARG A 118 6.58 -7.18 6.82
CA ARG A 118 6.27 -5.98 7.60
C ARG A 118 7.40 -4.96 7.54
N VAL A 119 7.04 -3.71 7.31
CA VAL A 119 7.96 -2.57 7.32
C VAL A 119 7.36 -1.47 8.21
N VAL A 120 8.22 -0.79 8.96
CA VAL A 120 7.84 0.34 9.80
C VAL A 120 8.28 1.62 9.09
N HIS A 121 7.33 2.51 8.87
CA HIS A 121 7.52 3.77 8.18
C HIS A 121 7.24 4.95 9.09
N ASP A 122 7.88 6.08 8.79
CA ASP A 122 7.51 7.38 9.33
C ASP A 122 6.36 7.96 8.49
N TYR A 123 5.47 8.74 9.11
CA TYR A 123 4.47 9.50 8.36
C TYR A 123 5.13 10.68 7.63
N GLU A 124 5.07 10.68 6.30
CA GLU A 124 5.58 11.78 5.47
C GLU A 124 4.45 12.69 4.97
N THR A 125 4.73 13.98 4.76
CA THR A 125 3.69 15.00 4.43
C THR A 125 2.98 14.75 3.11
N GLU A 126 3.64 14.12 2.14
CA GLU A 126 3.11 13.83 0.81
C GLU A 126 2.72 12.35 0.65
N MET A 127 2.08 11.80 1.68
CA MET A 127 1.43 10.49 1.62
C MET A 127 -0.09 10.62 1.42
N TRP A 128 -0.67 9.60 0.80
CA TRP A 128 -2.11 9.38 0.72
C TRP A 128 -2.48 8.05 1.37
N PHE A 129 -3.65 8.01 1.98
CA PHE A 129 -4.21 6.82 2.60
C PHE A 129 -5.61 6.58 2.05
N ILE A 130 -5.80 5.43 1.41
CA ILE A 130 -7.09 5.00 0.87
C ILE A 130 -7.68 4.00 1.86
N ARG A 131 -8.76 4.38 2.54
CA ARG A 131 -9.43 3.56 3.55
C ARG A 131 -10.61 2.81 2.93
N PRO A 132 -10.52 1.50 2.71
CA PRO A 132 -11.62 0.71 2.19
C PRO A 132 -12.81 0.71 3.17
N HIS A 133 -14.04 0.87 2.69
CA HIS A 133 -15.25 0.79 3.52
C HIS A 133 -15.52 -0.64 4.03
N HIS A 134 -14.91 -1.65 3.40
CA HIS A 134 -15.02 -3.07 3.77
C HIS A 134 -13.79 -3.64 4.49
N ALA A 135 -12.81 -2.80 4.86
CA ALA A 135 -11.69 -3.25 5.68
C ALA A 135 -12.21 -3.72 7.07
N GLN A 136 -12.19 -5.03 7.31
CA GLN A 136 -12.46 -5.68 8.60
C GLN A 136 -11.32 -6.62 8.97
#